data_AF-A0A5E4UZ71-F1
#
_entry.id   AF-A0A5E4UZ71-F1
#
_cell.length_a   1.000
_cell.length_b   1.000
_cell.length_c   1.000
_cell.angle_alpha   90.00
_cell.angle_beta   90.00
_cell.angle_gamma   90.00
#
_symmetry.space_group_name_H-M   'P 1'
#
loop_
_entity.id
_entity.type
_entity.pdbx_description
1 polymer ?
#
loop_
_entity_poly.entity_id
_entity_poly.type
_entity_poly.pdbx_seq_one_letter_code
_entity_poly.pdbx_strand_id
1 'polypeptide(L)'
;MNWTPPPQGESTAPKWLKTSLTLLYRALCGILVLGGLAFIVAHIFNIPTQFDTILPFSLFILTFGLFSIVDTWRIWLLRLPVKTRFSPPVPYGYPGWRSILQSELLAGGYLFIFGALLSLL
;
A
#
# COMPACT_ATOMS: atom_id res chain seq x y z
N MET A 1 -21.10 -15.65 -19.45
CA MET A 1 -20.52 -14.69 -20.43
C MET A 1 -19.05 -14.50 -20.08
N ASN A 2 -18.12 -14.82 -20.98
CA ASN A 2 -16.71 -14.50 -20.78
C ASN A 2 -16.52 -13.01 -21.05
N TRP A 3 -16.26 -12.23 -20.01
CA TRP A 3 -15.90 -10.83 -20.14
C TRP A 3 -14.51 -10.73 -20.77
N THR A 4 -14.39 -9.99 -21.88
CA THR A 4 -13.11 -9.70 -22.53
C THR A 4 -12.66 -8.29 -22.14
N PRO A 5 -11.42 -8.12 -21.63
CA PRO A 5 -10.93 -6.80 -21.30
C PRO A 5 -10.77 -5.96 -22.57
N PRO A 6 -11.20 -4.68 -22.56
CA PRO A 6 -10.89 -3.78 -23.66
C PRO A 6 -9.36 -3.63 -23.77
N PRO A 7 -8.81 -3.39 -24.98
CA PRO A 7 -7.38 -3.18 -25.15
C PRO A 7 -6.90 -2.05 -24.25
N GLN A 8 -6.00 -2.38 -23.33
CA GLN A 8 -5.41 -1.41 -22.43
C GLN A 8 -4.43 -0.57 -23.25
N GLY A 9 -4.84 0.66 -23.62
CA GLY A 9 -3.90 1.62 -24.20
C GLY A 9 -2.73 1.90 -23.26
N GLU A 10 -1.67 2.51 -23.76
CA GLU A 10 -0.56 2.92 -22.90
C GLU A 10 -1.02 3.96 -21.86
N SER A 11 -0.42 3.90 -20.68
CA SER A 11 -0.61 4.94 -19.67
C SER A 11 -0.01 6.26 -20.16
N THR A 12 -0.82 7.32 -20.18
CA THR A 12 -0.41 8.69 -20.52
C THR A 12 0.42 9.37 -19.44
N ALA A 13 0.61 8.73 -18.27
CA ALA A 13 1.39 9.31 -17.19
C ALA A 13 2.87 9.45 -17.59
N PRO A 14 3.53 10.55 -17.20
CA PRO A 14 4.91 10.81 -17.58
C PRO A 14 5.86 9.76 -16.97
N LYS A 15 6.92 9.40 -17.69
CA LYS A 15 7.86 8.34 -17.30
C LYS A 15 8.47 8.56 -15.91
N TRP A 16 8.83 9.80 -15.58
CA TRP A 16 9.41 10.13 -14.28
C TRP A 16 8.45 9.80 -13.12
N LEU A 17 7.15 10.09 -13.27
CA LEU A 17 6.14 9.80 -12.24
C LEU A 17 6.01 8.29 -12.01
N LYS A 18 5.97 7.52 -13.10
CA LYS A 18 5.93 6.05 -13.06
C LYS A 18 7.12 5.46 -12.31
N THR A 19 8.32 5.98 -12.59
CA THR A 19 9.56 5.55 -11.93
C THR A 19 9.57 5.93 -10.46
N SER A 20 9.29 7.18 -10.12
CA SER A 20 9.27 7.67 -8.74
C SER A 20 8.27 6.90 -7.87
N LEU A 21 7.08 6.65 -8.39
CA LEU A 21 6.05 5.90 -7.67
C LEU A 21 6.44 4.43 -7.46
N THR A 22 7.10 3.81 -8.44
CA THR A 22 7.60 2.44 -8.31
C THR A 22 8.76 2.35 -7.30
N LEU A 23 9.65 3.34 -7.28
CA LEU A 23 10.70 3.43 -6.28
C LEU A 23 10.13 3.62 -4.88
N LEU A 24 9.17 4.53 -4.71
CA LEU A 24 8.48 4.77 -3.44
C LEU A 24 7.78 3.50 -2.94
N TYR A 25 7.06 2.80 -3.81
CA TYR A 25 6.43 1.52 -3.47
C TYR A 25 7.44 0.49 -2.96
N ARG A 26 8.58 0.34 -3.64
CA ARG A 26 9.64 -0.59 -3.23
C ARG A 26 10.28 -0.19 -1.90
N ALA A 27 10.54 1.10 -1.70
CA ALA A 27 11.09 1.61 -0.46
C ALA A 27 10.15 1.33 0.72
N LEU A 28 8.85 1.62 0.57
CA LEU A 28 7.84 1.32 1.59
C LEU A 28 7.74 -0.17 1.88
N CYS A 29 7.77 -1.01 0.84
CA CYS A 29 7.79 -2.46 1.01
C CYS A 29 9.01 -2.92 1.82
N GLY A 30 10.18 -2.36 1.53
CA GLY A 30 11.40 -2.64 2.29
C GLY A 30 11.30 -2.22 3.76
N ILE A 31 10.77 -1.02 4.03
CA ILE A 31 10.55 -0.51 5.39
C ILE A 31 9.60 -1.43 6.17
N LEU A 32 8.49 -1.86 5.54
CA LEU A 32 7.53 -2.76 6.20
C LEU A 32 8.12 -4.13 6.52
N VAL A 33 8.89 -4.71 5.59
CA VAL A 33 9.55 -6.01 5.81
C VAL A 33 10.62 -5.91 6.90
N LEU A 34 11.49 -4.90 6.81
CA LEU A 34 12.56 -4.69 7.79
C LEU A 34 11.99 -4.34 9.18
N GLY A 35 10.98 -3.48 9.24
CA GLY A 35 10.30 -3.11 10.49
C GLY A 35 9.62 -4.31 11.14
N GLY A 36 8.88 -5.11 10.36
CA GLY A 36 8.27 -6.35 10.85
C GLY A 36 9.32 -7.35 11.36
N LEU A 37 10.42 -7.53 10.62
CA LEU A 37 11.51 -8.42 11.03
C LEU A 37 12.16 -7.94 12.33
N ALA A 38 12.45 -6.64 12.46
CA ALA A 38 13.00 -6.06 13.68
C ALA A 38 12.09 -6.29 14.88
N PHE A 39 10.77 -6.17 14.70
CA PHE A 39 9.79 -6.41 15.76
C PHE A 39 9.77 -7.89 16.19
N ILE A 40 9.79 -8.82 15.23
CA ILE A 40 9.86 -10.27 15.51
C ILE A 40 11.15 -10.60 16.27
N VAL A 41 12.29 -10.07 15.83
CA VAL A 41 13.59 -10.30 16.49
C VAL A 41 13.56 -9.75 17.91
N ALA A 42 13.11 -8.51 18.12
CA ALA A 42 13.00 -7.91 19.46
C ALA A 42 12.13 -8.77 20.40
N HIS A 43 11.02 -9.31 19.88
CA HIS A 43 10.13 -10.19 20.64
C HIS A 43 10.77 -11.54 20.97
N ILE A 44 11.43 -12.20 20.01
CA ILE A 44 12.09 -13.50 20.21
C ILE A 44 13.22 -13.40 21.24
N PHE A 45 14.00 -12.31 21.20
CA PHE A 45 15.16 -12.12 22.08
C PHE A 45 14.84 -11.41 23.40
N ASN A 46 13.56 -11.17 23.71
CA ASN A 46 13.12 -10.41 24.89
C ASN A 46 13.92 -9.11 25.09
N ILE A 47 14.27 -8.43 24.00
CA ILE A 47 15.04 -7.19 24.07
C ILE A 47 14.09 -6.14 24.66
N PRO A 48 14.44 -5.49 25.77
CA PRO A 48 13.63 -4.41 26.33
C PRO A 48 13.65 -3.25 25.34
N THR A 49 12.63 -3.18 24.50
CA THR A 49 12.41 -2.04 23.61
C THR A 49 11.96 -0.88 24.48
N GLN A 50 12.87 0.06 24.75
CA GLN A 50 12.59 1.32 25.47
C GLN A 50 11.71 2.29 24.66
N PHE A 51 11.28 1.90 23.47
CA PHE A 51 10.35 2.68 22.69
C PHE A 51 8.97 2.54 23.33
N ASP A 52 8.40 3.67 23.79
CA ASP A 52 6.97 3.76 24.08
C ASP A 52 6.21 3.10 22.94
N THR A 53 5.52 1.98 23.24
CA THR A 53 4.95 1.07 22.24
C THR A 53 4.02 1.76 21.23
N ILE A 54 3.53 2.96 21.58
CA ILE A 54 2.68 3.82 20.77
C ILE A 54 3.43 4.32 19.53
N LEU A 55 4.67 4.80 19.65
CA LEU A 55 5.44 5.39 18.54
C LEU A 55 5.79 4.39 17.41
N PRO A 56 6.38 3.20 17.68
CA PRO A 56 6.67 2.25 16.61
C PRO A 56 5.38 1.70 15.98
N PHE A 57 4.31 1.56 16.78
CA PHE A 57 3.00 1.13 16.29
C PHE A 57 2.35 2.19 15.39
N SER A 58 2.43 3.47 15.76
CA SER A 58 1.90 4.57 14.96
C SER A 58 2.64 4.70 13.62
N LEU A 59 3.98 4.60 13.63
CA LEU A 59 4.81 4.59 12.44
C LEU A 59 4.52 3.39 11.53
N PHE A 60 4.24 2.22 12.11
CA PHE A 60 3.85 1.03 11.35
C PHE A 60 2.52 1.26 10.64
N ILE A 61 1.49 1.74 11.35
CA ILE A 61 0.18 2.07 10.78
C ILE A 61 0.30 3.15 9.67
N LEU A 62 1.08 4.20 9.91
CA LEU A 62 1.36 5.25 8.94
C LEU A 62 1.97 4.69 7.65
N THR A 63 2.97 3.81 7.80
CA THR A 63 3.66 3.21 6.66
C THR A 63 2.72 2.30 5.87
N PHE A 64 1.85 1.54 6.54
CA PHE A 64 0.80 0.74 5.88
C PHE A 64 -0.21 1.60 5.12
N GLY A 65 -0.68 2.69 5.74
CA GLY A 65 -1.60 3.63 5.09
C GLY A 65 -0.98 4.25 3.84
N LEU A 66 0.26 4.74 3.97
CA LEU A 66 1.01 5.32 2.86
C LEU A 66 1.27 4.29 1.75
N PHE A 67 1.63 3.06 2.11
CA PHE A 67 1.82 1.96 1.16
C PHE A 67 0.54 1.67 0.37
N SER A 68 -0.62 1.61 1.03
CA SER A 68 -1.91 1.39 0.37
C SER A 68 -2.24 2.50 -0.63
N ILE A 69 -2.02 3.77 -0.25
CA ILE A 69 -2.25 4.92 -1.13
C ILE A 69 -1.33 4.85 -2.36
N VAL A 70 -0.04 4.58 -2.14
CA VAL A 70 0.95 4.48 -3.21
C VAL A 70 0.66 3.31 -4.15
N ASP A 71 0.30 2.13 -3.62
CA ASP A 71 -0.06 0.97 -4.46
C ASP A 71 -1.33 1.25 -5.28
N THR A 72 -2.33 1.90 -4.69
CA THR A 72 -3.56 2.29 -5.39
C THR A 72 -3.26 3.24 -6.55
N TRP A 73 -2.48 4.30 -6.31
CA TRP A 73 -2.02 5.21 -7.36
C TRP A 73 -1.19 4.50 -8.42
N ARG A 74 -0.39 3.51 -8.00
CA ARG A 74 0.44 2.74 -8.92
C ARG A 74 -0.42 1.88 -9.83
N ILE A 75 -1.42 1.21 -9.30
CA ILE A 75 -2.37 0.42 -10.07
C ILE A 75 -3.14 1.33 -11.04
N TRP A 76 -3.59 2.48 -10.58
CA TRP A 76 -4.33 3.45 -11.39
C TRP A 76 -3.49 4.04 -12.53
N LEU A 77 -2.31 4.60 -12.20
CA LEU A 77 -1.45 5.29 -13.16
C LEU A 77 -0.76 4.33 -14.12
N LEU A 78 -0.31 3.16 -13.67
CA LEU A 78 0.39 2.19 -14.51
C LEU A 78 -0.56 1.20 -15.20
N ARG A 79 -1.88 1.31 -14.96
CA ARG A 79 -2.90 0.38 -15.47
C ARG A 79 -2.59 -1.08 -15.12
N LEU A 80 -2.08 -1.31 -13.91
CA LEU A 80 -1.73 -2.66 -13.46
C LEU A 80 -3.00 -3.47 -13.15
N PRO A 81 -2.90 -4.80 -13.08
CA PRO A 81 -3.98 -5.64 -12.57
C PRO A 81 -4.40 -5.17 -11.17
N VAL A 82 -5.71 -5.08 -10.96
CA VAL A 82 -6.27 -4.74 -9.65
C VAL A 82 -6.20 -5.98 -8.78
N LYS A 83 -5.55 -5.85 -7.62
CA LYS A 83 -5.47 -6.93 -6.65
C LYS A 83 -6.81 -7.07 -5.95
N THR A 84 -7.15 -8.31 -5.64
CA THR A 84 -8.39 -8.66 -4.95
C THR A 84 -8.07 -9.69 -3.89
N ARG A 85 -8.70 -9.60 -2.73
CA ARG A 85 -8.38 -10.47 -1.58
C ARG A 85 -8.75 -11.94 -1.81
N PHE A 86 -9.85 -12.20 -2.52
CA PHE A 86 -10.45 -13.54 -2.66
C PHE A 86 -10.41 -14.08 -4.09
N SER A 87 -9.76 -13.36 -5.01
CA SER A 87 -9.68 -13.75 -6.41
C SER A 87 -8.30 -13.43 -6.96
N PRO A 88 -7.86 -14.14 -8.02
CA PRO A 88 -6.67 -13.77 -8.76
C PRO A 88 -6.79 -12.31 -9.24
N PRO A 89 -5.65 -11.60 -9.40
CA PRO A 89 -5.66 -10.21 -9.84
C PRO A 89 -6.49 -10.04 -11.11
N VAL A 90 -7.44 -9.11 -11.07
CA VAL A 90 -8.34 -8.86 -12.19
C VAL A 90 -7.73 -7.82 -13.14
N PRO A 91 -7.98 -7.92 -14.45
CA PRO A 91 -7.46 -6.95 -15.40
C PRO A 91 -7.94 -5.53 -15.08
N TYR A 92 -7.07 -4.54 -15.27
CA TYR A 92 -7.48 -3.15 -15.25
C TYR A 92 -8.61 -2.92 -16.27
N GLY A 93 -9.70 -2.29 -15.84
CA GLY A 93 -10.91 -2.11 -16.65
C GLY A 93 -12.07 -3.06 -16.32
N TYR A 94 -11.88 -4.06 -15.47
CA TYR A 94 -12.94 -4.98 -15.01
C TYR A 94 -14.12 -4.23 -14.34
N PRO A 95 -15.41 -4.53 -14.64
CA PRO A 95 -16.54 -3.86 -14.01
C PRO A 95 -16.42 -3.80 -12.47
N GLY A 96 -16.35 -2.59 -11.89
CA GLY A 96 -16.14 -2.40 -10.45
C GLY A 96 -14.70 -2.19 -10.00
N TRP A 97 -13.71 -2.24 -10.91
CA TRP A 97 -12.30 -1.99 -10.61
C TRP A 97 -12.05 -0.64 -9.91
N ARG A 98 -12.83 0.40 -10.27
CA ARG A 98 -12.77 1.72 -9.65
C ARG A 98 -13.19 1.69 -8.19
N SER A 99 -14.28 1.00 -7.89
CA SER A 99 -14.80 0.88 -6.52
C SER A 99 -13.83 0.13 -5.61
N ILE A 100 -13.15 -0.90 -6.14
CA ILE A 100 -12.09 -1.62 -5.43
C ILE A 100 -10.95 -0.65 -5.09
N LEU A 101 -10.42 0.08 -6.06
CA LEU A 101 -9.34 1.05 -5.81
C LEU A 101 -9.76 2.18 -4.88
N GLN A 102 -11.01 2.66 -4.98
CA GLN A 102 -11.54 3.66 -4.05
C GLN A 102 -11.60 3.14 -2.61
N SER A 103 -12.00 1.89 -2.41
CA SER A 103 -12.01 1.28 -1.08
C SER A 103 -10.60 1.10 -0.51
N GLU A 104 -9.62 0.72 -1.33
CA GLU A 104 -8.21 0.63 -0.92
C GLU A 104 -7.62 2.00 -0.58
N LEU A 105 -8.00 3.04 -1.34
CA LEU A 105 -7.58 4.42 -1.07
C LEU A 105 -8.17 4.94 0.24
N LEU A 106 -9.46 4.71 0.48
CA LEU A 106 -10.15 5.13 1.70
C LEU A 106 -9.60 4.40 2.93
N ALA A 107 -9.40 3.09 2.83
CA ALA A 107 -8.79 2.31 3.89
C ALA A 107 -7.35 2.76 4.18
N GLY A 108 -6.55 3.01 3.13
CA GLY A 108 -5.20 3.55 3.25
C GLY A 108 -5.16 4.94 3.90
N GLY A 109 -6.07 5.82 3.48
CA GLY A 109 -6.22 7.16 4.05
C GLY A 109 -6.64 7.12 5.52
N TYR A 110 -7.59 6.25 5.88
CA TYR A 110 -7.99 6.04 7.27
C TYR A 110 -6.82 5.58 8.14
N LEU A 111 -6.06 4.56 7.69
CA LEU A 111 -4.87 4.10 8.39
C LEU A 111 -3.84 5.21 8.54
N PHE A 112 -3.59 5.99 7.48
CA PHE A 112 -2.65 7.09 7.53
C PHE A 112 -3.05 8.16 8.57
N ILE A 113 -4.31 8.60 8.55
CA ILE A 113 -4.82 9.58 9.52
C ILE A 113 -4.77 9.02 10.94
N PHE A 114 -5.19 7.77 11.13
CA PHE A 114 -5.18 7.12 12.44
C PHE A 114 -3.76 7.00 13.01
N GLY A 115 -2.80 6.56 12.19
CA GLY A 115 -1.39 6.50 12.59
C GLY A 115 -0.79 7.88 12.86
N ALA A 116 -1.18 8.91 12.10
CA ALA A 116 -0.76 10.30 12.36
C ALA A 116 -1.27 10.79 13.72
N LEU A 117 -2.55 10.53 14.03
CA LEU A 117 -3.15 10.87 15.32
C LEU A 117 -2.49 10.13 16.48
N LEU A 118 -2.21 8.83 16.32
CA LEU A 118 -1.48 8.04 17.31
C LEU A 118 -0.05 8.56 17.55
N SER A 119 0.58 9.18 16.56
CA SER A 119 1.93 9.74 16.71
C SER A 119 1.95 11.08 17.45
N LEU A 120 0.78 11.70 17.64
CA LEU A 120 0.61 12.98 18.36
C LEU A 120 0.23 12.77 19.83
N LEU A 121 -0.09 11.53 20.22
CA LEU A 121 -0.43 11.10 21.59
C LEU A 121 0.83 10.69 22.35
#